data_AF-A0A9P5N4Q4-F1
#
_entry.id   AF-A0A9P5N4Q4-F1
#
_cell.length_a   1.000
_cell.length_b   1.000
_cell.length_c   1.000
_cell.angle_alpha   90.00
_cell.angle_beta   90.00
_cell.angle_gamma   90.00
#
_symmetry.space_group_name_H-M   'P 1'
#
loop_
_entity.id
_entity.type
_entity.pdbx_description
1 polymer ?
#
loop_
_entity_poly.entity_id
_entity_poly.type
_entity_poly.pdbx_seq_one_letter_code
_entity_poly.pdbx_strand_id
1 'polypeptide(L)' 'DIFREQLAIKYPSYGHALWEPSPRRPDRPVQVGDVGFIRRGKFHRLFNALLPADDPSHELGVPEYYEPL' A
#
# COMPACT_ATOMS: atom_id res chain seq x y z
N ASP A 1 -20.31 -3.76 -2.76
CA ASP A 1 -19.46 -3.53 -3.94
C ASP A 1 -19.66 -2.22 -4.73
N ILE A 2 -20.54 -1.29 -4.31
CA ILE A 2 -20.84 -0.10 -5.15
C ILE A 2 -19.81 1.05 -5.02
N PHE A 3 -19.06 1.15 -3.91
CA PHE A 3 -18.34 2.39 -3.59
C PHE A 3 -16.99 2.61 -4.29
N ARG A 4 -16.18 1.57 -4.53
CA ARG A 4 -14.79 1.79 -4.97
C ARG A 4 -14.67 2.08 -6.47
N GLU A 5 -15.28 1.24 -7.30
CA GLU A 5 -15.13 1.31 -8.76
C GLU A 5 -15.77 2.58 -9.32
N GLN A 6 -16.91 3.00 -8.77
CA GLN A 6 -17.58 4.23 -9.17
C GLN A 6 -16.76 5.49 -8.82
N LEU A 7 -16.12 5.54 -7.65
CA LEU A 7 -15.28 6.67 -7.26
C LEU A 7 -14.02 6.77 -8.12
N ALA A 8 -13.40 5.63 -8.43
CA ALA A 8 -12.23 5.55 -9.30
C ALA A 8 -12.50 6.07 -10.73
N ILE A 9 -13.66 5.73 -11.30
CA ILE A 9 -14.05 6.17 -12.65
C ILE A 9 -14.48 7.63 -12.67
N LYS A 10 -15.23 8.08 -11.65
CA LYS A 10 -15.82 9.43 -11.61
C LYS A 10 -14.80 10.51 -11.23
N TYR A 11 -13.77 10.16 -10.47
CA TYR A 11 -12.78 11.10 -9.93
C TYR A 11 -11.33 10.62 -10.14
N PRO A 12 -10.90 10.34 -11.38
CA PRO A 12 -9.59 9.74 -11.66
C PRO A 12 -8.41 10.63 -11.22
N SER A 13 -8.63 11.95 -11.13
CA SER A 13 -7.64 12.93 -10.67
C SER A 13 -7.44 12.98 -9.15
N TYR A 14 -8.34 12.36 -8.36
CA TYR A 14 -8.30 12.40 -6.89
C TYR A 14 -7.61 11.17 -6.27
N GLY A 15 -7.11 10.26 -7.10
CA GLY A 15 -6.47 9.02 -6.67
C GLY A 15 -7.46 7.91 -6.31
N HIS A 16 -6.94 6.72 -6.08
CA HIS A 16 -7.73 5.57 -5.62
C HIS A 16 -7.68 5.47 -4.11
N ALA A 17 -8.82 5.16 -3.48
CA ALA A 17 -8.84 4.80 -2.06
C ALA A 17 -7.92 3.59 -1.84
N LEU A 18 -6.81 3.79 -1.12
CA LEU A 18 -5.88 2.71 -0.74
C LEU A 18 -6.51 1.74 0.25
N TRP A 19 -7.55 2.19 0.97
CA TRP A 19 -8.31 1.37 1.91
C TRP A 19 -9.06 0.24 1.19
N GLU A 20 -8.92 -0.97 1.72
CA GLU A 20 -9.62 -2.19 1.29
C GLU A 20 -10.60 -2.64 2.39
N PRO A 21 -11.90 -2.85 2.08
CA PRO A 21 -12.87 -3.30 3.07
C PRO A 21 -12.59 -4.70 3.64
N SER A 22 -11.93 -5.56 2.86
CA SER A 22 -11.59 -6.93 3.24
C SER A 22 -10.11 -7.21 2.91
N PRO A 23 -9.17 -6.59 3.65
CA PRO A 23 -7.76 -6.74 3.40
C PRO A 23 -7.32 -8.15 3.80
N ARG A 24 -6.32 -8.70 3.09
CA ARG A 24 -5.74 -10.00 3.44
C ARG A 24 -5.13 -10.02 4.85
N ARG A 25 -4.69 -8.86 5.34
CA ARG A 25 -4.12 -8.65 6.68
C ARG A 25 -4.82 -7.44 7.33
N PRO A 26 -5.97 -7.65 7.99
CA PRO A 26 -6.74 -6.57 8.59
C PRO A 26 -6.04 -5.88 9.75
N ASP A 27 -5.07 -6.54 10.36
CA ASP A 27 -4.16 -6.04 11.39
C ASP A 27 -3.07 -5.10 10.85
N ARG A 28 -2.97 -4.93 9.53
CA ARG A 28 -1.90 -4.16 8.89
C ARG A 28 -2.46 -3.02 8.01
N PRO A 29 -2.98 -1.95 8.63
CA PRO A 29 -3.45 -0.78 7.89
C PRO A 29 -2.30 -0.10 7.16
N VAL A 30 -2.59 0.55 6.02
CA VAL A 30 -1.62 1.36 5.28
C VAL A 30 -1.06 2.45 6.18
N GLN A 31 0.27 2.56 6.24
CA GLN A 31 1.00 3.54 7.04
C GLN A 31 1.69 4.58 6.14
N VAL A 32 2.03 5.74 6.73
CA VAL A 32 2.96 6.68 6.08
C VAL A 32 4.30 5.98 5.86
N GLY A 33 4.89 6.19 4.67
CA GLY A 33 6.13 5.53 4.26
C GLY A 33 5.94 4.20 3.53
N ASP A 34 4.73 3.61 3.52
CA ASP A 34 4.49 2.37 2.79
C ASP A 34 4.69 2.57 1.28
N VAL A 35 5.64 1.82 0.73
CA VAL A 35 5.90 1.71 -0.70
C VAL A 35 5.18 0.49 -1.23
N GLY A 36 4.47 0.64 -2.35
CA GLY A 36 3.67 -0.43 -2.92
C GLY A 36 3.10 -0.08 -4.28
N PHE A 37 2.26 -0.96 -4.81
CA PHE A 37 1.57 -0.76 -6.08
C PHE A 37 0.07 -1.00 -5.94
N ILE A 38 -0.70 -0.44 -6.85
CA ILE A 38 -2.16 -0.65 -6.92
C ILE A 38 -2.44 -1.69 -7.99
N ARG A 39 -3.19 -2.74 -7.64
CA ARG A 39 -3.68 -3.74 -8.58
C ARG A 39 -5.15 -4.05 -8.29
N ARG A 40 -6.00 -3.95 -9.32
CA ARG A 40 -7.47 -4.12 -9.19
C ARG A 40 -8.07 -3.25 -8.07
N GLY A 41 -7.60 -1.99 -7.99
CA GLY A 41 -8.06 -1.02 -7.00
C GLY A 41 -7.61 -1.29 -5.55
N LYS A 42 -6.74 -2.28 -5.31
CA LYS A 42 -6.21 -2.60 -3.97
C LYS A 42 -4.75 -2.17 -3.87
N PHE A 43 -4.37 -1.55 -2.76
CA PHE A 43 -2.97 -1.28 -2.46
C PHE A 43 -2.27 -2.56 -1.97
N HIS A 44 -1.14 -2.87 -2.59
CA HIS A 44 -0.26 -3.97 -2.21
C HIS A 44 1.06 -3.39 -1.71
N ARG A 45 1.23 -3.41 -0.40
CA ARG A 45 2.44 -2.97 0.28
C ARG A 45 3.62 -3.91 -0.03
N LEU A 46 4.78 -3.33 -0.29
CA LEU A 46 6.06 -4.02 -0.44
C LEU A 46 6.90 -3.88 0.84
N PHE A 47 7.25 -2.64 1.21
CA PHE A 47 8.03 -2.29 2.41
C PHE A 47 7.63 -0.89 2.91
N ASN A 48 8.21 -0.42 4.02
CA ASN A 48 8.04 0.96 4.49
C ASN A 48 9.37 1.71 4.43
N ALA A 49 9.41 2.81 3.68
CA ALA A 49 10.61 3.60 3.44
C ALA A 49 11.15 4.35 4.67
N LEU A 50 10.40 4.36 5.78
CA LEU A 50 10.82 4.99 7.05
C LEU A 50 11.38 3.95 8.04
N LEU A 51 11.33 2.67 7.70
CA LEU A 51 11.78 1.59 8.58
C LEU A 51 13.14 1.03 8.11
N PRO A 52 13.96 0.50 9.04
CA PRO A 52 15.22 -0.18 8.71
C PRO A 52 15.06 -1.31 7.69
N ALA A 53 16.12 -1.62 6.94
CA ALA A 53 16.11 -2.69 5.94
C ALA A 53 15.73 -4.06 6.52
N ASP A 54 16.13 -4.32 7.76
CA ASP A 54 15.93 -5.55 8.53
C ASP A 54 14.64 -5.55 9.37
N ASP A 55 13.76 -4.55 9.20
CA ASP A 55 12.48 -4.50 9.90
C ASP A 55 11.66 -5.80 9.64
N PRO A 56 11.11 -6.45 10.68
CA PRO A 56 10.38 -7.72 10.53
C PRO A 56 9.20 -7.65 9.57
N SER A 57 8.70 -6.44 9.31
CA SER A 57 7.60 -6.20 8.41
C SER A 57 8.03 -6.23 6.91
N HIS A 58 9.32 -6.19 6.60
CA HIS A 58 9.87 -6.25 5.23
C HIS A 58 10.01 -7.69 4.72
N GLU A 59 8.89 -8.43 4.72
CA GLU A 59 8.84 -9.85 4.32
C GLU A 59 9.25 -10.13 2.87
N LEU A 60 9.14 -9.13 1.99
CA LEU A 60 9.55 -9.21 0.58
C LEU A 60 10.95 -8.62 0.35
N GLY A 61 11.63 -8.21 1.42
CA GLY A 61 12.87 -7.45 1.38
C GLY A 61 12.66 -5.99 0.96
N VAL A 62 13.79 -5.33 0.72
CA VAL A 62 13.91 -3.95 0.24
C VAL A 62 14.83 -3.91 -0.99
N PRO A 63 14.80 -2.85 -1.81
CA PRO A 63 15.73 -2.70 -2.94
C PRO A 63 17.21 -2.77 -2.52
N GLU A 64 18.08 -3.12 -3.47
CA GLU A 64 19.53 -3.10 -3.26
C GLU A 64 19.98 -1.67 -2.90
N TYR A 65 20.85 -1.56 -1.88
CA TYR A 65 21.32 -0.28 -1.32
C TYR A 65 20.22 0.60 -0.71
N TYR A 66 19.13 0.01 -0.24
CA TYR A 66 18.10 0.74 0.49
C TYR A 66 18.64 1.36 1.78
N GLU A 67 18.45 2.67 1.91
CA GLU A 67 18.61 3.43 3.14
C GLU A 67 17.25 4.05 3.51
N PRO A 68 16.80 3.96 4.77
CA PRO A 68 15.58 4.62 5.22
C PRO A 68 15.62 6.14 5.01
N LEU A 69 14.46 6.74 4.74
CA LEU A 69 14.27 8.19 4.53
C LEU A 69 14.28 9.00 5.83
#